data_AF-A0A953S6X4-F1
#
_entry.id   AF-A0A953S6X4-F1
#
_cell.length_a   1.000
_cell.length_b   1.000
_cell.length_c   1.000
_cell.angle_alpha   90.00
_cell.angle_beta   90.00
_cell.angle_gamma   90.00
#
_symmetry.space_group_name_H-M   'P 1'
#
loop_
_entity.id
_entity.type
_entity.pdbx_description
1 polymer ?
#
loop_
_entity_poly.entity_id
_entity_poly.type
_entity_poly.pdbx_seq_one_letter_code
_entity_poly.pdbx_strand_id
1 'polypeptide(L)'
;MVRQGAEAKLNGVDFQTDPSRYRHWRLSFDSPVATLTMDVAEDGGIRPGYKLKLNSYDLGVDIELQDALQRIRFEHPEIRSVVLTSAKNRIFCSGANIYMLGLSSHAWKVNFCKFTNETRNGIEDSSVHSGLKFLAACNGTTAGGGYELALACDEIVLVDDRSSAVSLPELPLLGVLPGTGGLTRVTDKRKVRRDHADMFCTNPDGVRGQRAKDWRLVDEVVKPQQFTEYVKQRALKLAEQSTRPARAKGIALTPLQRTFDESGLHYEYVDVRVNRDARTATLTVRAPESVSDDTVEKVYAAGAKWWPLQMARELDDAILSLRTTELDLGLWIVRTAGNPGAVLAIDDFILSHQDDWFVREVLGMMRRAFARIDVSSRSIYAMIEPGSCFAGTLLELALAADRTFMYGAQEGNAAAVTLSRMNFGALPMVNHLSRVAARFYEDVQQVEMLRGKIAQKLSAHEALEAGLVTAAPDDLDWGDEIRQAVESRTALSPDALTGLEANLRFGVHETLETRIFGRLSAWQNWIFIRPNAVGENGALKVYGTGAPVKFDWERI
;
A
#
# COMPACT_ATOMS: atom_id res chain seq x y z
N MET A 1 -25.11 -4.98 -26.62
CA MET A 1 -24.68 -3.94 -25.65
C MET A 1 -25.19 -4.18 -24.22
N VAL A 2 -26.43 -4.60 -23.98
CA VAL A 2 -26.94 -4.81 -22.60
C VAL A 2 -26.34 -6.04 -21.87
N ARG A 3 -25.92 -7.10 -22.58
CA ARG A 3 -25.27 -8.29 -21.97
C ARG A 3 -23.80 -8.08 -21.56
N GLN A 4 -23.07 -7.17 -22.20
CA GLN A 4 -21.68 -6.86 -21.82
C GLN A 4 -21.60 -6.02 -20.52
N GLY A 5 -22.63 -5.23 -20.21
CA GLY A 5 -22.70 -4.46 -18.95
C GLY A 5 -22.98 -5.31 -17.71
N ALA A 6 -23.63 -6.48 -17.86
CA ALA A 6 -23.91 -7.39 -16.76
C ALA A 6 -22.75 -8.35 -16.46
N GLU A 7 -22.04 -8.84 -17.49
CA GLU A 7 -20.81 -9.64 -17.30
C GLU A 7 -19.64 -8.82 -16.74
N ALA A 8 -19.58 -7.51 -17.00
CA ALA A 8 -18.55 -6.65 -16.42
C ALA A 8 -18.69 -6.50 -14.89
N LYS A 9 -19.91 -6.56 -14.34
CA LYS A 9 -20.20 -6.44 -12.90
C LYS A 9 -19.80 -7.68 -12.08
N LEU A 10 -19.51 -8.81 -12.71
CA LEU A 10 -19.00 -10.05 -12.10
C LEU A 10 -17.48 -10.26 -12.29
N ASN A 11 -16.78 -9.31 -12.94
CA ASN A 11 -15.37 -9.41 -13.33
C ASN A 11 -14.42 -8.42 -12.60
N GLY A 12 -14.93 -7.67 -11.61
CA GLY A 12 -14.13 -6.79 -10.76
C GLY A 12 -13.24 -7.56 -9.79
N VAL A 13 -12.09 -6.99 -9.43
CA VAL A 13 -11.25 -7.55 -8.36
C VAL A 13 -11.86 -7.17 -7.02
N ASP A 14 -12.17 -8.17 -6.21
CA ASP A 14 -12.58 -7.97 -4.83
C ASP A 14 -11.38 -8.21 -3.89
N PHE A 15 -11.01 -7.18 -3.12
CA PHE A 15 -9.93 -7.24 -2.15
C PHE A 15 -10.37 -7.80 -0.79
N GLN A 16 -11.68 -7.95 -0.55
CA GLN A 16 -12.20 -8.51 0.70
C GLN A 16 -12.11 -10.04 0.70
N THR A 17 -11.32 -10.56 1.63
CA THR A 17 -11.19 -11.98 1.91
C THR A 17 -11.06 -12.20 3.42
N ASP A 18 -10.95 -13.47 3.83
CA ASP A 18 -10.70 -13.88 5.21
C ASP A 18 -10.09 -15.29 5.22
N PRO A 19 -9.49 -15.74 6.35
CA PRO A 19 -8.79 -17.02 6.42
C PRO A 19 -9.60 -18.26 5.99
N SER A 20 -10.94 -18.23 6.10
CA SER A 20 -11.79 -19.36 5.67
C SER A 20 -11.88 -19.50 4.15
N ARG A 21 -11.54 -18.43 3.42
CA ARG A 21 -11.56 -18.37 1.95
C ARG A 21 -10.19 -18.48 1.30
N TYR A 22 -9.11 -18.52 2.10
CA TYR A 22 -7.75 -18.57 1.57
C TYR A 22 -7.52 -19.85 0.74
N ARG A 23 -6.85 -19.66 -0.38
CA ARG A 23 -6.42 -20.73 -1.30
C ARG A 23 -4.91 -20.86 -1.34
N HIS A 24 -4.18 -19.86 -0.85
CA HIS A 24 -2.75 -19.72 -1.09
C HIS A 24 -1.91 -19.61 0.17
N TRP A 25 -2.54 -19.34 1.31
CA TRP A 25 -1.86 -19.17 2.58
C TRP A 25 -2.50 -19.99 3.70
N ARG A 26 -1.66 -20.46 4.63
CA ARG A 26 -2.10 -21.05 5.89
C ARG A 26 -1.50 -20.27 7.05
N LEU A 27 -2.32 -19.97 8.04
CA LEU A 27 -1.92 -19.34 9.29
C LEU A 27 -1.93 -20.37 10.41
N SER A 28 -0.86 -20.40 11.21
CA SER A 28 -0.81 -21.11 12.49
C SER A 28 -0.17 -20.23 13.55
N PHE A 29 -0.58 -20.44 14.80
CA PHE A 29 -0.21 -19.59 15.93
C PHE A 29 0.30 -20.46 17.08
N ASP A 30 1.55 -20.26 17.46
CA ASP A 30 2.22 -20.83 18.64
C ASP A 30 2.89 -19.67 19.38
N SER A 31 2.11 -18.99 20.23
CA SER A 31 2.51 -17.73 20.85
C SER A 31 3.89 -17.83 21.51
N PRO A 32 4.80 -16.86 21.28
CA PRO A 32 4.59 -15.56 20.64
C PRO A 32 4.82 -15.54 19.12
N VAL A 33 4.85 -16.70 18.45
CA VAL A 33 5.22 -16.85 17.04
C VAL A 33 4.01 -17.22 16.19
N ALA A 34 3.76 -16.47 15.12
CA ALA A 34 2.87 -16.90 14.05
C ALA A 34 3.69 -17.50 12.92
N THR A 35 3.17 -18.54 12.26
CA THR A 35 3.74 -19.07 11.02
C THR A 35 2.76 -18.83 9.89
N LEU A 36 3.20 -18.04 8.91
CA LEU A 36 2.47 -17.78 7.68
C LEU A 36 3.11 -18.62 6.57
N THR A 37 2.41 -19.69 6.20
CA THR A 37 2.90 -20.72 5.27
C THR A 37 2.31 -20.49 3.89
N MET A 38 3.17 -20.23 2.90
CA MET A 38 2.80 -20.12 1.50
C MET A 38 2.53 -21.53 0.93
N ASP A 39 1.31 -21.74 0.43
CA ASP A 39 0.90 -22.95 -0.26
C ASP A 39 -0.04 -22.62 -1.42
N VAL A 40 0.51 -21.99 -2.46
CA VAL A 40 -0.29 -21.49 -3.58
C VAL A 40 -1.00 -22.66 -4.28
N ALA A 41 -2.34 -22.58 -4.35
CA ALA A 41 -3.14 -23.41 -5.24
C ALA A 41 -2.83 -23.10 -6.71
N GLU A 42 -2.33 -24.08 -7.45
CA GLU A 42 -1.93 -23.89 -8.86
C GLU A 42 -3.11 -23.51 -9.78
N ASP A 43 -4.31 -24.00 -9.45
CA ASP A 43 -5.56 -23.69 -10.15
C ASP A 43 -6.28 -22.46 -9.56
N GLY A 44 -5.58 -21.68 -8.75
CA GLY A 44 -6.13 -20.55 -8.02
C GLY A 44 -5.92 -19.18 -8.61
N GLY A 45 -5.57 -19.09 -9.89
CA GLY A 45 -5.37 -17.80 -10.55
C GLY A 45 -6.59 -16.88 -10.46
N ILE A 46 -6.37 -15.60 -10.14
CA ILE A 46 -7.43 -14.57 -10.05
C ILE A 46 -7.99 -14.20 -11.44
N ARG A 47 -7.19 -14.42 -12.48
CA ARG A 47 -7.60 -14.32 -13.89
C ARG A 47 -7.33 -15.66 -14.59
N PRO A 48 -8.12 -16.01 -15.62
CA PRO A 48 -7.90 -17.23 -16.38
C PRO A 48 -6.64 -17.15 -17.26
N GLY A 49 -6.18 -18.30 -17.77
CA GLY A 49 -5.13 -18.39 -18.78
C GLY A 49 -3.75 -18.83 -18.29
N TYR A 50 -3.57 -19.05 -16.99
CA TYR A 50 -2.31 -19.52 -16.42
C TYR A 50 -2.53 -20.44 -15.20
N LYS A 51 -1.47 -21.14 -14.79
CA LYS A 51 -1.40 -21.94 -13.57
C LYS A 51 -0.30 -21.38 -12.66
N LEU A 52 -0.56 -21.33 -11.36
CA LEU A 52 0.35 -20.79 -10.35
C LEU A 52 1.28 -21.88 -9.79
N LYS A 53 2.04 -22.54 -10.65
CA LYS A 53 2.95 -23.63 -10.26
C LYS A 53 4.09 -23.12 -9.38
N LEU A 54 4.69 -24.02 -8.59
CA LEU A 54 5.93 -23.75 -7.83
C LEU A 54 5.85 -22.50 -6.93
N ASN A 55 4.72 -22.26 -6.26
CA ASN A 55 4.51 -21.04 -5.46
C ASN A 55 4.76 -19.73 -6.25
N SER A 56 4.55 -19.73 -7.57
CA SER A 56 4.46 -18.46 -8.30
C SER A 56 3.17 -17.73 -7.90
N TYR A 57 3.16 -16.40 -7.92
CA TYR A 57 2.01 -15.63 -7.42
C TYR A 57 1.42 -14.66 -8.46
N ASP A 58 0.14 -14.36 -8.28
CA ASP A 58 -0.57 -13.27 -8.95
C ASP A 58 -1.15 -12.28 -7.93
N LEU A 59 -2.04 -11.38 -8.36
CA LEU A 59 -2.68 -10.41 -7.48
C LEU A 59 -3.51 -11.07 -6.37
N GLY A 60 -4.19 -12.19 -6.64
CA GLY A 60 -5.05 -12.88 -5.66
C GLY A 60 -4.26 -13.46 -4.49
N VAL A 61 -3.08 -14.02 -4.77
CA VAL A 61 -2.16 -14.49 -3.74
C VAL A 61 -1.71 -13.35 -2.81
N ASP A 62 -1.48 -12.16 -3.37
CA ASP A 62 -1.04 -11.00 -2.57
C ASP A 62 -2.20 -10.34 -1.81
N ILE A 63 -3.43 -10.41 -2.33
CA ILE A 63 -4.64 -10.01 -1.60
C ILE A 63 -4.79 -10.84 -0.31
N GLU A 64 -4.64 -12.16 -0.40
CA GLU A 64 -4.65 -13.03 0.78
C GLU A 64 -3.47 -12.73 1.73
N LEU A 65 -2.28 -12.44 1.20
CA LEU A 65 -1.12 -12.05 2.03
C LEU A 65 -1.40 -10.76 2.81
N GLN A 66 -1.95 -9.74 2.14
CA GLN A 66 -2.30 -8.48 2.77
C GLN A 66 -3.33 -8.68 3.88
N ASP A 67 -4.38 -9.48 3.63
CA ASP A 67 -5.37 -9.81 4.65
C ASP A 67 -4.74 -10.59 5.81
N ALA A 68 -3.90 -11.59 5.54
CA ALA A 68 -3.25 -12.40 6.57
C ALA A 68 -2.38 -11.55 7.51
N LEU A 69 -1.66 -10.55 6.96
CA LEU A 69 -0.92 -9.58 7.76
C LEU A 69 -1.85 -8.72 8.63
N GLN A 70 -3.01 -8.32 8.12
CA GLN A 70 -4.02 -7.60 8.90
C GLN A 70 -4.62 -8.48 10.01
N ARG A 71 -4.87 -9.77 9.76
CA ARG A 71 -5.30 -10.73 10.80
C ARG A 71 -4.27 -10.80 11.92
N ILE A 72 -2.98 -10.95 11.59
CA ILE A 72 -1.92 -10.98 12.61
C ILE A 72 -1.87 -9.68 13.43
N ARG A 73 -1.95 -8.52 12.77
CA ARG A 73 -1.89 -7.21 13.44
C ARG A 73 -3.00 -7.04 14.48
N PHE A 74 -4.25 -7.34 14.09
CA PHE A 74 -5.43 -7.00 14.88
C PHE A 74 -6.00 -8.16 15.69
N GLU A 75 -5.99 -9.38 15.15
CA GLU A 75 -6.64 -10.54 15.78
C GLU A 75 -5.70 -11.31 16.72
N HIS A 76 -4.40 -10.99 16.68
CA HIS A 76 -3.35 -11.70 17.41
C HIS A 76 -2.37 -10.77 18.15
N PRO A 77 -2.82 -10.10 19.22
CA PRO A 77 -1.97 -9.20 20.02
C PRO A 77 -0.81 -9.92 20.73
N GLU A 78 -0.96 -11.21 21.02
CA GLU A 78 0.05 -12.04 21.66
C GLU A 78 1.23 -12.39 20.74
N ILE A 79 1.04 -12.26 19.42
CA ILE A 79 2.07 -12.57 18.43
C ILE A 79 3.04 -11.40 18.30
N ARG A 80 4.33 -11.73 18.29
CA ARG A 80 5.44 -10.76 18.31
C ARG A 80 6.41 -10.97 17.16
N SER A 81 6.46 -12.19 16.62
CA SER A 81 7.24 -12.51 15.43
C SER A 81 6.43 -13.37 14.47
N VAL A 82 6.64 -13.18 13.17
CA VAL A 82 5.99 -13.92 12.09
C VAL A 82 7.04 -14.63 11.27
N VAL A 83 6.93 -15.95 11.16
CA VAL A 83 7.77 -16.76 10.27
C VAL A 83 7.05 -16.90 8.93
N LEU A 84 7.67 -16.43 7.86
CA LEU A 84 7.25 -16.66 6.48
C LEU A 84 7.96 -17.92 5.96
N THR A 85 7.20 -18.95 5.58
CA THR A 85 7.76 -20.23 5.09
C THR A 85 6.91 -20.82 3.98
N SER A 86 7.34 -21.95 3.41
CA SER A 86 6.63 -22.65 2.32
C SER A 86 6.21 -24.05 2.73
N ALA A 87 4.99 -24.45 2.32
CA ALA A 87 4.54 -25.84 2.40
C ALA A 87 5.08 -26.72 1.27
N LYS A 88 5.60 -26.11 0.19
CA LYS A 88 6.05 -26.84 -1.00
C LYS A 88 7.49 -27.32 -0.84
N ASN A 89 7.72 -28.59 -1.13
CA ASN A 89 9.04 -29.20 -0.99
C ASN A 89 10.04 -28.54 -1.96
N ARG A 90 11.20 -28.12 -1.44
CA ARG A 90 12.32 -27.50 -2.19
C ARG A 90 12.00 -26.20 -2.91
N ILE A 91 10.84 -25.60 -2.69
CA ILE A 91 10.43 -24.32 -3.30
C ILE A 91 9.90 -23.43 -2.19
N PHE A 92 10.57 -22.31 -1.93
CA PHE A 92 10.00 -21.26 -1.09
C PHE A 92 8.95 -20.47 -1.89
N CYS A 93 9.40 -19.75 -2.92
CA CYS A 93 8.56 -18.99 -3.83
C CYS A 93 9.33 -18.70 -5.13
N SER A 94 8.68 -18.89 -6.28
CA SER A 94 9.29 -18.68 -7.60
C SER A 94 9.01 -17.30 -8.21
N GLY A 95 8.34 -16.42 -7.47
CA GLY A 95 8.09 -15.04 -7.87
C GLY A 95 6.76 -14.82 -8.59
N ALA A 96 6.59 -13.62 -9.16
CA ALA A 96 5.41 -13.29 -9.94
C ALA A 96 5.26 -14.26 -11.12
N ASN A 97 4.06 -14.77 -11.35
CA ASN A 97 3.83 -15.74 -12.41
C ASN A 97 4.08 -15.13 -13.80
N ILE A 98 5.03 -15.71 -14.53
CA ILE A 98 5.50 -15.16 -15.81
C ILE A 98 4.41 -15.19 -16.89
N TYR A 99 3.62 -16.27 -16.94
CA TYR A 99 2.50 -16.38 -17.88
C TYR A 99 1.43 -15.33 -17.59
N MET A 100 1.12 -15.09 -16.32
CA MET A 100 0.23 -14.00 -15.90
C MET A 100 0.75 -12.64 -16.38
N LEU A 101 2.04 -12.35 -16.19
CA LEU A 101 2.64 -11.08 -16.66
C LEU A 101 2.57 -10.93 -18.19
N GLY A 102 2.82 -12.01 -18.93
CA GLY A 102 2.74 -12.04 -20.40
C GLY A 102 1.32 -11.86 -20.96
N LEU A 103 0.30 -12.29 -20.22
CA LEU A 103 -1.12 -12.14 -20.56
C LEU A 103 -1.73 -10.82 -20.08
N SER A 104 -1.08 -10.12 -19.16
CA SER A 104 -1.62 -8.92 -18.51
C SER A 104 -1.46 -7.66 -19.35
N SER A 105 -2.44 -6.75 -19.28
CA SER A 105 -2.30 -5.39 -19.81
C SER A 105 -1.19 -4.61 -19.11
N HIS A 106 -0.77 -3.47 -19.68
CA HIS A 106 0.18 -2.59 -19.00
C HIS A 106 -0.36 -2.10 -17.65
N ALA A 107 -1.58 -1.54 -17.63
CA ALA A 107 -2.23 -1.04 -16.42
C ALA A 107 -2.36 -2.12 -15.33
N TRP A 108 -2.70 -3.37 -15.70
CA TRP A 108 -2.77 -4.48 -14.75
C TRP A 108 -1.41 -4.78 -14.10
N LYS A 109 -0.33 -4.83 -14.90
CA LYS A 109 1.04 -5.03 -14.37
C LYS A 109 1.46 -3.92 -13.42
N VAL A 110 1.19 -2.65 -13.79
CA VAL A 110 1.52 -1.49 -12.94
C VAL A 110 0.74 -1.54 -11.62
N ASN A 111 -0.56 -1.82 -11.65
CA ASN A 111 -1.37 -1.96 -10.44
C ASN A 111 -0.91 -3.14 -9.57
N PHE A 112 -0.62 -4.29 -10.19
CA PHE A 112 -0.06 -5.46 -9.52
C PHE A 112 1.25 -5.11 -8.80
N CYS A 113 2.22 -4.49 -9.49
CA CYS A 113 3.47 -4.06 -8.88
C CYS A 113 3.22 -3.05 -7.76
N LYS A 114 2.31 -2.08 -7.93
CA LYS A 114 2.01 -1.08 -6.89
C LYS A 114 1.45 -1.73 -5.63
N PHE A 115 0.40 -2.54 -5.76
CA PHE A 115 -0.24 -3.22 -4.63
C PHE A 115 0.74 -4.14 -3.89
N THR A 116 1.48 -4.97 -4.63
CA THR A 116 2.46 -5.90 -4.05
C THR A 116 3.62 -5.18 -3.36
N ASN A 117 4.07 -4.04 -3.90
CA ASN A 117 5.02 -3.16 -3.22
C ASN A 117 4.46 -2.59 -1.92
N GLU A 118 3.21 -2.11 -1.91
CA GLU A 118 2.54 -1.60 -0.70
C GLU A 118 2.39 -2.70 0.36
N THR A 119 2.05 -3.94 -0.01
CA THR A 119 1.99 -5.08 0.92
C THR A 119 3.35 -5.34 1.58
N ARG A 120 4.44 -5.32 0.80
CA ARG A 120 5.82 -5.53 1.28
C ARG A 120 6.32 -4.38 2.15
N ASN A 121 6.04 -3.14 1.76
CA ASN A 121 6.33 -1.96 2.60
C ASN A 121 5.55 -2.04 3.92
N GLY A 122 4.33 -2.60 3.89
CA GLY A 122 3.52 -2.83 5.10
C GLY A 122 4.17 -3.80 6.10
N ILE A 123 4.97 -4.76 5.65
CA ILE A 123 5.76 -5.65 6.52
C ILE A 123 6.79 -4.82 7.31
N GLU A 124 7.52 -3.95 6.62
CA GLU A 124 8.53 -3.07 7.20
C GLU A 124 7.90 -2.01 8.13
N ASP A 125 6.78 -1.41 7.71
CA ASP A 125 5.99 -0.50 8.55
C ASP A 125 5.57 -1.16 9.86
N SER A 126 5.13 -2.42 9.83
CA SER A 126 4.78 -3.17 11.04
C SER A 126 6.00 -3.53 11.88
N SER A 127 7.16 -3.75 11.26
CA SER A 127 8.40 -3.95 12.00
C SER A 127 8.76 -2.71 12.82
N VAL A 128 8.60 -1.51 12.24
CA VAL A 128 8.91 -0.25 12.91
C VAL A 128 7.85 0.11 13.96
N HIS A 129 6.56 -0.05 13.65
CA HIS A 129 5.49 0.59 14.42
C HIS A 129 4.54 -0.38 15.15
N SER A 130 4.42 -1.63 14.71
CA SER A 130 3.44 -2.58 15.28
C SER A 130 4.02 -3.45 16.41
N GLY A 131 5.34 -3.37 16.64
CA GLY A 131 6.05 -4.29 17.53
C GLY A 131 6.08 -5.72 17.00
N LEU A 132 6.00 -5.90 15.68
CA LEU A 132 6.16 -7.20 15.03
C LEU A 132 7.60 -7.32 14.48
N LYS A 133 8.03 -8.55 14.24
CA LYS A 133 9.24 -8.88 13.47
C LYS A 133 8.93 -10.01 12.50
N PHE A 134 9.58 -10.04 11.34
CA PHE A 134 9.32 -10.96 10.26
C PHE A 134 10.58 -11.72 9.89
N LEU A 135 10.51 -13.04 9.89
CA LEU A 135 11.61 -13.95 9.56
C LEU A 135 11.24 -14.76 8.32
N ALA A 136 11.95 -14.56 7.22
CA ALA A 136 11.83 -15.41 6.05
C ALA A 136 12.64 -16.71 6.25
N ALA A 137 11.94 -17.82 6.46
CA ALA A 137 12.51 -19.16 6.51
C ALA A 137 12.51 -19.77 5.10
N CYS A 138 13.52 -19.43 4.31
CA CYS A 138 13.70 -19.92 2.94
C CYS A 138 14.16 -21.39 2.92
N ASN A 139 13.19 -22.30 2.92
CA ASN A 139 13.35 -23.75 2.93
C ASN A 139 13.43 -24.39 1.51
N GLY A 140 13.79 -23.61 0.50
CA GLY A 140 13.79 -24.03 -0.89
C GLY A 140 14.32 -22.95 -1.84
N THR A 141 14.14 -23.14 -3.14
CA THR A 141 14.40 -22.09 -4.14
C THR A 141 13.57 -20.84 -3.85
N THR A 142 14.25 -19.70 -3.77
CA THR A 142 13.69 -18.36 -3.49
C THR A 142 14.07 -17.44 -4.65
N ALA A 143 13.21 -17.35 -5.66
CA ALA A 143 13.54 -16.71 -6.93
C ALA A 143 12.64 -15.50 -7.24
N GLY A 144 13.23 -14.47 -7.83
CA GLY A 144 12.56 -13.25 -8.27
C GLY A 144 11.71 -12.62 -7.16
N GLY A 145 10.43 -12.42 -7.44
CA GLY A 145 9.44 -11.95 -6.47
C GLY A 145 9.38 -12.73 -5.14
N GLY A 146 9.81 -14.01 -5.12
CA GLY A 146 9.95 -14.78 -3.88
C GLY A 146 11.08 -14.27 -2.99
N TYR A 147 12.21 -13.88 -3.60
CA TYR A 147 13.26 -13.19 -2.88
C TYR A 147 12.88 -11.75 -2.55
N GLU A 148 12.11 -11.06 -3.40
CA GLU A 148 11.61 -9.71 -3.08
C GLU A 148 10.67 -9.71 -1.85
N LEU A 149 9.88 -10.77 -1.66
CA LEU A 149 9.10 -10.98 -0.44
C LEU A 149 10.00 -11.24 0.77
N ALA A 150 11.02 -12.09 0.63
CA ALA A 150 11.98 -12.34 1.71
C ALA A 150 12.76 -11.07 2.09
N LEU A 151 13.13 -10.24 1.10
CA LEU A 151 13.80 -8.96 1.29
C LEU A 151 12.99 -7.98 2.14
N ALA A 152 11.66 -8.06 2.13
CA ALA A 152 10.79 -7.23 2.95
C ALA A 152 10.76 -7.66 4.43
N CYS A 153 11.14 -8.90 4.75
CA CYS A 153 11.26 -9.38 6.13
C CYS A 153 12.44 -8.71 6.86
N ASP A 154 12.47 -8.78 8.19
CA ASP A 154 13.59 -8.27 9.00
C ASP A 154 14.85 -9.10 8.75
N GLU A 155 14.69 -10.43 8.68
CA GLU A 155 15.78 -11.36 8.45
C GLU A 155 15.42 -12.48 7.49
N ILE A 156 16.45 -13.01 6.80
CA ILE A 156 16.34 -14.11 5.84
C ILE A 156 17.29 -15.24 6.26
N VAL A 157 16.73 -16.42 6.48
CA VAL A 157 17.48 -17.66 6.76
C VAL A 157 17.28 -18.63 5.60
N LEU A 158 18.38 -19.03 4.96
CA LEU A 158 18.37 -19.95 3.83
C LEU A 158 18.83 -21.35 4.26
N VAL A 159 18.10 -22.39 3.85
CA VAL A 159 18.53 -23.77 4.10
C VAL A 159 19.77 -24.12 3.26
N ASP A 160 20.80 -24.69 3.90
CA ASP A 160 22.03 -25.13 3.26
C ASP A 160 21.97 -26.61 2.85
N ASP A 161 21.09 -26.91 1.89
CA ASP A 161 20.87 -28.27 1.36
C ASP A 161 21.62 -28.53 0.03
N ARG A 162 22.53 -27.63 -0.36
CA ARG A 162 23.25 -27.59 -1.65
C ARG A 162 22.38 -27.30 -2.88
N SER A 163 21.06 -27.22 -2.75
CA SER A 163 20.12 -26.98 -3.85
C SER A 163 19.41 -25.63 -3.77
N SER A 164 19.05 -25.19 -2.56
CA SER A 164 18.33 -23.96 -2.27
C SER A 164 19.21 -22.74 -2.55
N ALA A 165 18.62 -21.76 -3.22
CA ALA A 165 19.28 -20.56 -3.70
C ALA A 165 18.34 -19.36 -3.56
N VAL A 166 18.93 -18.19 -3.35
CA VAL A 166 18.26 -16.92 -3.63
C VAL A 166 18.66 -16.45 -5.03
N SER A 167 17.73 -15.90 -5.81
CA SER A 167 18.02 -15.35 -7.15
C SER A 167 17.09 -14.19 -7.52
N LEU A 168 17.57 -13.30 -8.39
CA LEU A 168 16.78 -12.28 -9.09
C LEU A 168 16.95 -12.44 -10.61
N PRO A 169 16.26 -13.43 -11.22
CA PRO A 169 16.45 -13.80 -12.62
C PRO A 169 15.64 -12.94 -13.60
N GLU A 170 14.96 -11.90 -13.14
CA GLU A 170 14.04 -11.06 -13.93
C GLU A 170 14.70 -10.49 -15.18
N LEU A 171 15.92 -9.97 -15.06
CA LEU A 171 16.60 -9.37 -16.20
C LEU A 171 16.99 -10.44 -17.25
N PRO A 172 17.76 -11.50 -16.92
CA PRO A 172 18.20 -12.48 -17.92
C PRO A 172 17.07 -13.39 -18.45
N LEU A 173 16.02 -13.68 -17.66
CA LEU A 173 14.94 -14.57 -18.10
C LEU A 173 13.74 -13.84 -18.69
N LEU A 174 13.43 -12.64 -18.19
CA LEU A 174 12.16 -11.95 -18.48
C LEU A 174 12.35 -10.59 -19.16
N GLY A 175 13.58 -10.09 -19.25
CA GLY A 175 13.87 -8.76 -19.81
C GLY A 175 13.25 -7.62 -19.02
N VAL A 176 13.01 -7.81 -17.72
CA VAL A 176 12.43 -6.81 -16.81
C VAL A 176 13.22 -6.72 -15.51
N LEU A 177 12.89 -5.77 -14.64
CA LEU A 177 13.55 -5.60 -13.35
C LEU A 177 12.85 -6.40 -12.23
N PRO A 178 13.56 -6.70 -11.13
CA PRO A 178 12.99 -6.97 -9.81
C PRO A 178 12.23 -5.73 -9.30
N GLY A 179 11.01 -5.56 -9.81
CA GLY A 179 10.19 -4.35 -9.69
C GLY A 179 9.34 -4.28 -8.42
N THR A 180 9.31 -5.34 -7.61
CA THR A 180 8.60 -5.39 -6.32
C THR A 180 9.51 -4.94 -5.17
N GLY A 181 10.31 -3.91 -5.46
CA GLY A 181 11.29 -3.33 -4.55
C GLY A 181 12.58 -4.13 -4.42
N GLY A 182 12.78 -5.17 -5.23
CA GLY A 182 13.95 -6.06 -5.14
C GLY A 182 15.27 -5.32 -5.27
N LEU A 183 15.47 -4.55 -6.34
CA LEU A 183 16.71 -3.79 -6.55
C LEU A 183 16.95 -2.78 -5.41
N THR A 184 15.90 -2.05 -5.03
CA THR A 184 15.99 -1.04 -3.97
C THR A 184 16.34 -1.68 -2.63
N ARG A 185 15.74 -2.81 -2.26
CA ARG A 185 16.08 -3.51 -1.00
C ARG A 185 17.46 -4.15 -1.05
N VAL A 186 17.90 -4.67 -2.19
CA VAL A 186 19.27 -5.19 -2.37
C VAL A 186 20.31 -4.10 -2.07
N THR A 187 20.10 -2.87 -2.57
CA THR A 187 21.06 -1.77 -2.35
C THR A 187 20.84 -1.07 -1.01
N ASP A 188 19.61 -0.69 -0.69
CA ASP A 188 19.31 0.25 0.38
C ASP A 188 19.12 -0.44 1.72
N LYS A 189 18.57 -1.67 1.74
CA LYS A 189 18.36 -2.45 2.95
C LYS A 189 19.50 -3.42 3.22
N ARG A 190 19.80 -4.30 2.27
CA ARG A 190 20.83 -5.35 2.41
C ARG A 190 22.26 -4.84 2.27
N LYS A 191 22.44 -3.64 1.69
CA LYS A 191 23.76 -3.04 1.42
C LYS A 191 24.69 -4.00 0.68
N VAL A 192 24.15 -4.74 -0.30
CA VAL A 192 24.94 -5.57 -1.21
C VAL A 192 25.81 -4.65 -2.05
N ARG A 193 27.09 -4.98 -2.20
CA ARG A 193 28.01 -4.20 -3.02
C ARG A 193 27.48 -4.17 -4.46
N ARG A 194 27.49 -2.99 -5.10
CA ARG A 194 26.81 -2.76 -6.39
C ARG A 194 27.18 -3.76 -7.49
N ASP A 195 28.45 -4.12 -7.60
CA ASP A 195 28.98 -5.09 -8.56
C ASP A 195 28.56 -6.53 -8.24
N HIS A 196 28.49 -6.92 -6.96
CA HIS A 196 27.88 -8.19 -6.57
C HIS A 196 26.37 -8.20 -6.87
N ALA A 197 25.68 -7.08 -6.67
CA ALA A 197 24.27 -6.96 -7.01
C ALA A 197 24.03 -7.08 -8.52
N ASP A 198 24.90 -6.51 -9.35
CA ASP A 198 24.88 -6.66 -10.81
C ASP A 198 25.06 -8.13 -11.23
N MET A 199 26.10 -8.80 -10.73
CA MET A 199 26.31 -10.24 -10.94
C MET A 199 25.11 -11.07 -10.47
N PHE A 200 24.49 -10.70 -9.36
CA PHE A 200 23.34 -11.39 -8.81
C PHE A 200 22.09 -11.22 -9.68
N CYS A 201 21.84 -10.02 -10.21
CA CYS A 201 20.65 -9.71 -11.02
C CYS A 201 20.81 -10.12 -12.50
N THR A 202 22.01 -10.52 -12.92
CA THR A 202 22.30 -11.00 -14.28
C THR A 202 22.58 -12.50 -14.35
N ASN A 203 22.52 -13.21 -13.22
CA ASN A 203 22.71 -14.65 -13.14
C ASN A 203 21.41 -15.38 -12.75
N PRO A 204 20.80 -16.17 -13.64
CA PRO A 204 19.55 -16.86 -13.34
C PRO A 204 19.68 -17.95 -12.26
N ASP A 205 20.88 -18.52 -12.06
CA ASP A 205 21.10 -19.60 -11.10
C ASP A 205 21.17 -19.12 -9.64
N GLY A 206 21.38 -17.81 -9.44
CA GLY A 206 21.45 -17.20 -8.13
C GLY A 206 22.67 -17.58 -7.28
N VAL A 207 22.50 -17.47 -5.97
CA VAL A 207 23.56 -17.65 -4.97
C VAL A 207 23.06 -18.55 -3.83
N ARG A 208 23.92 -19.48 -3.39
CA ARG A 208 23.62 -20.50 -2.37
C ARG A 208 24.60 -20.42 -1.20
N GLY A 209 24.21 -21.01 -0.07
CA GLY A 209 25.08 -21.30 1.06
C GLY A 209 25.87 -20.09 1.55
N GLN A 210 27.09 -20.33 2.04
CA GLN A 210 27.93 -19.30 2.65
C GLN A 210 28.12 -18.06 1.78
N ARG A 211 28.24 -18.22 0.45
CA ARG A 211 28.37 -17.09 -0.48
C ARG A 211 27.18 -16.14 -0.43
N ALA A 212 25.95 -16.64 -0.22
CA ALA A 212 24.76 -15.79 -0.10
C ALA A 212 24.87 -14.88 1.14
N LYS A 213 25.37 -15.41 2.25
CA LYS A 213 25.61 -14.66 3.48
C LYS A 213 26.76 -13.67 3.32
N ASP A 214 27.89 -14.09 2.74
CA ASP A 214 29.07 -13.24 2.53
C ASP A 214 28.73 -12.03 1.64
N TRP A 215 27.82 -12.22 0.68
CA TRP A 215 27.32 -11.15 -0.19
C TRP A 215 26.19 -10.32 0.42
N ARG A 216 25.77 -10.63 1.65
CA ARG A 216 24.66 -9.98 2.40
C ARG A 216 23.27 -10.22 1.81
N LEU A 217 23.12 -11.21 0.95
CA LEU A 217 21.83 -11.58 0.38
C LEU A 217 20.92 -12.26 1.42
N VAL A 218 21.51 -12.99 2.37
CA VAL A 218 20.79 -13.59 3.50
C VAL A 218 21.54 -13.31 4.80
N ASP A 219 20.85 -13.44 5.93
CA ASP A 219 21.44 -13.20 7.25
C ASP A 219 22.11 -14.46 7.79
N GLU A 220 21.51 -15.62 7.54
CA GLU A 220 22.09 -16.90 7.95
C GLU A 220 21.83 -18.03 6.95
N VAL A 221 22.74 -19.01 6.95
CA VAL A 221 22.58 -20.28 6.25
C VAL A 221 22.68 -21.45 7.23
N VAL A 222 21.71 -22.36 7.18
CA VAL A 222 21.58 -23.41 8.20
C VAL A 222 21.36 -24.77 7.56
N LYS A 223 22.09 -25.78 8.02
CA LYS A 223 21.97 -27.16 7.53
C LYS A 223 20.55 -27.71 7.74
N PRO A 224 20.07 -28.61 6.85
CA PRO A 224 18.69 -29.10 6.90
C PRO A 224 18.28 -29.69 8.25
N GLN A 225 19.18 -30.44 8.90
CA GLN A 225 18.91 -31.09 10.19
C GLN A 225 18.72 -30.10 11.35
N GLN A 226 19.17 -28.85 11.20
CA GLN A 226 19.13 -27.81 12.23
C GLN A 226 18.16 -26.67 11.87
N PHE A 227 17.66 -26.62 10.63
CA PHE A 227 16.94 -25.48 10.09
C PHE A 227 15.68 -25.14 10.87
N THR A 228 14.81 -26.13 11.13
CA THR A 228 13.56 -25.93 11.88
C THR A 228 13.80 -25.39 13.28
N GLU A 229 14.75 -25.99 14.01
CA GLU A 229 15.06 -25.56 15.37
C GLU A 229 15.68 -24.16 15.38
N TYR A 230 16.60 -23.87 14.45
CA TYR A 230 17.18 -22.54 14.32
C TYR A 230 16.13 -21.46 14.05
N VAL A 231 15.22 -21.69 13.09
CA VAL A 231 14.14 -20.77 12.76
C VAL A 231 13.25 -20.51 13.97
N LYS A 232 12.89 -21.56 14.71
CA LYS A 232 12.10 -21.44 15.94
C LYS A 232 12.81 -20.57 16.99
N GLN A 233 14.07 -20.87 17.30
CA GLN A 233 14.84 -20.11 18.28
C GLN A 233 15.05 -18.66 17.84
N ARG A 234 15.28 -18.43 16.54
CA ARG A 234 15.46 -17.08 16.01
C ARG A 234 14.17 -16.26 16.06
N ALA A 235 13.03 -16.86 15.73
CA ALA A 235 11.72 -16.22 15.86
C ALA A 235 11.43 -15.82 17.31
N LEU A 236 11.69 -16.72 18.28
CA LEU A 236 11.56 -16.42 19.71
C LEU A 236 12.46 -15.25 20.13
N LYS A 237 13.71 -15.22 19.67
CA LYS A 237 14.63 -14.11 19.95
C LYS A 237 14.18 -12.78 19.33
N LEU A 238 13.61 -12.81 18.13
CA LEU A 238 13.02 -11.60 17.53
C LEU A 238 11.80 -11.12 18.32
N ALA A 239 10.98 -12.05 18.84
CA ALA A 239 9.83 -11.74 19.67
C ALA A 239 10.19 -11.03 20.99
N GLU A 240 11.41 -11.20 21.52
CA GLU A 240 11.89 -10.49 22.72
C GLU A 240 11.97 -8.96 22.52
N GLN A 241 12.04 -8.48 21.28
CA GLN A 241 12.10 -7.04 20.95
C GLN A 241 10.74 -6.35 21.00
N SER A 242 9.66 -7.11 21.16
CA SER A 242 8.29 -6.60 21.04
C SER A 242 7.73 -6.11 22.38
N THR A 243 6.96 -5.02 22.30
CA THR A 243 6.14 -4.49 23.40
C THR A 243 4.68 -4.96 23.34
N ARG A 244 4.31 -5.82 22.37
CA ARG A 244 2.93 -6.31 22.25
C ARG A 244 2.53 -7.15 23.47
N PRO A 245 1.29 -7.03 23.97
CA PRO A 245 0.88 -7.69 25.21
C PRO A 245 0.73 -9.20 25.02
N ALA A 246 1.32 -9.98 25.94
CA ALA A 246 1.25 -11.44 25.88
C ALA A 246 -0.14 -12.03 26.21
N ARG A 247 -1.03 -11.24 26.83
CA ARG A 247 -2.34 -11.68 27.34
C ARG A 247 -3.45 -10.67 27.05
N ALA A 248 -3.53 -10.21 25.81
CA ALA A 248 -4.68 -9.43 25.35
C ALA A 248 -5.58 -10.29 24.45
N LYS A 249 -6.86 -9.92 24.35
CA LYS A 249 -7.78 -10.52 23.38
C LYS A 249 -7.66 -9.75 22.06
N GLY A 250 -7.56 -10.47 20.95
CA GLY A 250 -7.55 -9.86 19.63
C GLY A 250 -8.89 -9.22 19.25
N ILE A 251 -8.83 -8.31 18.28
CA ILE A 251 -9.96 -7.60 17.71
C ILE A 251 -10.28 -8.20 16.35
N ALA A 252 -11.36 -8.98 16.27
CA ALA A 252 -11.81 -9.61 15.03
C ALA A 252 -12.12 -8.57 13.95
N LEU A 253 -11.49 -8.69 12.78
CA LEU A 253 -11.78 -7.82 11.64
C LEU A 253 -13.00 -8.37 10.89
N THR A 254 -14.19 -7.96 11.32
CA THR A 254 -15.45 -8.40 10.72
C THR A 254 -15.55 -7.97 9.25
N PRO A 255 -16.27 -8.72 8.40
CA PRO A 255 -16.52 -8.35 7.01
C PRO A 255 -17.00 -6.90 6.86
N LEU A 256 -16.48 -6.18 5.86
CA LEU A 256 -16.97 -4.86 5.49
C LEU A 256 -18.41 -4.97 4.98
N GLN A 257 -19.26 -4.03 5.42
CA GLN A 257 -20.59 -3.84 4.87
C GLN A 257 -20.47 -2.84 3.73
N ARG A 258 -20.69 -3.30 2.50
CA ARG A 258 -20.56 -2.46 1.30
C ARG A 258 -21.56 -2.85 0.24
N THR A 259 -22.00 -1.87 -0.52
CA THR A 259 -22.92 -2.04 -1.64
C THR A 259 -22.29 -1.47 -2.91
N PHE A 260 -22.44 -2.18 -4.02
CA PHE A 260 -22.00 -1.74 -5.34
C PHE A 260 -23.23 -1.53 -6.21
N ASP A 261 -23.33 -0.36 -6.82
CA ASP A 261 -24.35 -0.09 -7.82
C ASP A 261 -23.79 0.70 -9.01
N GLU A 262 -24.66 1.25 -9.86
CA GLU A 262 -24.22 2.00 -11.04
C GLU A 262 -23.65 3.37 -10.69
N SER A 263 -24.08 3.92 -9.56
CA SER A 263 -23.67 5.21 -9.03
C SER A 263 -22.37 5.14 -8.24
N GLY A 264 -21.99 3.97 -7.71
CA GLY A 264 -20.64 3.71 -7.23
C GLY A 264 -20.55 2.67 -6.10
N LEU A 265 -19.75 2.98 -5.08
CA LEU A 265 -19.43 2.11 -3.96
C LEU A 265 -19.83 2.78 -2.65
N HIS A 266 -20.60 2.08 -1.82
CA HIS A 266 -21.22 2.67 -0.64
C HIS A 266 -20.87 1.86 0.62
N TYR A 267 -20.32 2.56 1.62
CA TYR A 267 -19.97 2.05 2.94
C TYR A 267 -20.61 2.95 4.02
N GLU A 268 -20.34 2.67 5.30
CA GLU A 268 -20.89 3.47 6.40
C GLU A 268 -20.21 4.85 6.48
N TYR A 269 -18.88 4.88 6.44
CA TYR A 269 -18.07 6.09 6.58
C TYR A 269 -17.39 6.52 5.27
N VAL A 270 -17.54 5.77 4.18
CA VAL A 270 -17.03 6.13 2.86
C VAL A 270 -18.13 5.98 1.81
N ASP A 271 -18.31 7.01 0.99
CA ASP A 271 -19.21 6.99 -0.16
C ASP A 271 -18.41 7.36 -1.41
N VAL A 272 -18.45 6.52 -2.44
CA VAL A 272 -17.83 6.76 -3.73
C VAL A 272 -18.93 6.90 -4.77
N ARG A 273 -19.00 8.07 -5.39
CA ARG A 273 -19.91 8.33 -6.52
C ARG A 273 -19.13 8.52 -7.80
N VAL A 274 -19.47 7.77 -8.83
CA VAL A 274 -18.78 7.83 -10.12
C VAL A 274 -19.58 8.65 -11.12
N ASN A 275 -18.89 9.50 -11.87
CA ASN A 275 -19.42 10.18 -13.03
C ASN A 275 -18.53 9.84 -14.22
N ARG A 276 -19.01 8.91 -15.06
CA ARG A 276 -18.25 8.37 -16.19
C ARG A 276 -18.11 9.38 -17.32
N ASP A 277 -19.12 10.22 -17.54
CA ASP A 277 -19.08 11.27 -18.55
C ASP A 277 -18.03 12.32 -18.21
N ALA A 278 -17.99 12.74 -16.94
CA ALA A 278 -16.98 13.67 -16.44
C ALA A 278 -15.63 13.01 -16.11
N ARG A 279 -15.52 11.67 -16.20
CA ARG A 279 -14.33 10.88 -15.80
C ARG A 279 -13.86 11.18 -14.38
N THR A 280 -14.80 11.31 -13.45
CA THR A 280 -14.52 11.63 -12.04
C THR A 280 -15.09 10.58 -11.09
N ALA A 281 -14.45 10.45 -9.93
CA ALA A 281 -15.00 9.75 -8.77
C ALA A 281 -15.01 10.71 -7.58
N THR A 282 -16.16 10.92 -6.94
CA THR A 282 -16.29 11.71 -5.72
C THR A 282 -16.25 10.79 -4.52
N LEU A 283 -15.21 10.92 -3.69
CA LEU A 283 -15.03 10.16 -2.45
C LEU A 283 -15.44 11.06 -1.28
N THR A 284 -16.53 10.74 -0.59
CA THR A 284 -16.97 11.44 0.62
C THR A 284 -16.64 10.59 1.85
N VAL A 285 -15.76 11.09 2.72
CA VAL A 285 -15.39 10.42 3.98
C VAL A 285 -16.16 11.06 5.14
N ARG A 286 -16.91 10.26 5.89
CA ARG A 286 -17.81 10.72 6.94
C ARG A 286 -17.17 10.55 8.33
N ALA A 287 -17.23 11.62 9.11
CA ALA A 287 -16.96 11.61 10.54
C ALA A 287 -18.23 11.15 11.32
N PRO A 288 -18.09 10.73 12.59
CA PRO A 288 -19.24 10.57 13.47
C PRO A 288 -20.00 11.90 13.63
N GLU A 289 -21.31 11.83 13.88
CA GLU A 289 -22.15 13.03 14.05
C GLU A 289 -21.99 13.69 15.44
N SER A 290 -21.47 12.95 16.43
CA SER A 290 -21.32 13.42 17.80
C SER A 290 -19.94 13.09 18.35
N VAL A 291 -19.46 13.94 19.26
CA VAL A 291 -18.21 13.71 20.00
C VAL A 291 -18.44 12.55 20.96
N SER A 292 -17.66 11.48 20.81
CA SER A 292 -17.66 10.38 21.78
C SER A 292 -16.71 10.68 22.94
N ASP A 293 -17.10 10.24 24.13
CA ASP A 293 -16.22 10.17 25.29
C ASP A 293 -15.48 8.82 25.24
N ASP A 294 -14.52 8.70 24.32
CA ASP A 294 -13.77 7.46 24.12
C ASP A 294 -12.92 7.15 25.36
N THR A 295 -13.10 5.94 25.89
CA THR A 295 -12.20 5.32 26.87
C THR A 295 -11.61 4.08 26.24
N VAL A 296 -10.48 3.59 26.77
CA VAL A 296 -9.86 2.34 26.28
C VAL A 296 -10.87 1.20 26.29
N GLU A 297 -11.69 1.07 27.34
CA GLU A 297 -12.71 0.02 27.44
C GLU A 297 -13.77 0.13 26.32
N LYS A 298 -14.26 1.34 26.04
CA LYS A 298 -15.25 1.57 24.97
C LYS A 298 -14.66 1.28 23.59
N VAL A 299 -13.41 1.68 23.37
CA VAL A 299 -12.69 1.43 22.12
C VAL A 299 -12.50 -0.07 21.87
N TYR A 300 -12.09 -0.83 22.88
CA TYR A 300 -11.99 -2.30 22.79
C TYR A 300 -13.35 -2.96 22.57
N ALA A 301 -14.41 -2.46 23.21
CA ALA A 301 -15.76 -2.96 23.02
C ALA A 301 -16.29 -2.70 21.59
N ALA A 302 -15.94 -1.55 21.00
CA ALA A 302 -16.28 -1.21 19.62
C ALA A 302 -15.48 -2.08 18.62
N GLY A 303 -14.21 -2.37 18.91
CA GLY A 303 -13.36 -3.23 18.10
C GLY A 303 -13.30 -2.75 16.64
N ALA A 304 -13.63 -3.63 15.68
CA ALA A 304 -13.65 -3.29 14.26
C ALA A 304 -14.66 -2.21 13.86
N LYS A 305 -15.62 -1.87 14.73
CA LYS A 305 -16.60 -0.79 14.54
C LYS A 305 -16.18 0.53 15.17
N TRP A 306 -15.02 0.58 15.83
CA TRP A 306 -14.48 1.87 16.25
C TRP A 306 -14.18 2.69 15.00
N TRP A 307 -14.74 3.90 14.92
CA TRP A 307 -14.74 4.75 13.72
C TRP A 307 -13.39 4.82 12.99
N PRO A 308 -12.25 5.15 13.62
CA PRO A 308 -10.99 5.32 12.89
C PRO A 308 -10.52 4.02 12.22
N LEU A 309 -10.80 2.86 12.82
CA LEU A 309 -10.51 1.57 12.21
C LEU A 309 -11.48 1.24 11.08
N GLN A 310 -12.78 1.40 11.31
CA GLN A 310 -13.79 1.11 10.29
C GLN A 310 -13.61 2.00 9.05
N MET A 311 -13.50 3.31 9.26
CA MET A 311 -13.25 4.30 8.21
C MET A 311 -11.97 3.97 7.43
N ALA A 312 -10.85 3.67 8.10
CA ALA A 312 -9.61 3.35 7.40
C ALA A 312 -9.70 2.07 6.56
N ARG A 313 -10.45 1.05 7.01
CA ARG A 313 -10.67 -0.18 6.24
C ARG A 313 -11.59 0.04 5.04
N GLU A 314 -12.66 0.81 5.21
CA GLU A 314 -13.56 1.19 4.11
C GLU A 314 -12.85 2.06 3.08
N LEU A 315 -12.02 3.00 3.53
CA LEU A 315 -11.22 3.87 2.66
C LEU A 315 -10.17 3.08 1.88
N ASP A 316 -9.46 2.14 2.53
CA ASP A 316 -8.49 1.27 1.84
C ASP A 316 -9.17 0.43 0.76
N ASP A 317 -10.33 -0.18 1.06
CA ASP A 317 -11.10 -0.98 0.10
C ASP A 317 -11.61 -0.13 -1.08
N ALA A 318 -12.09 1.09 -0.83
CA ALA A 318 -12.52 2.02 -1.86
C ALA A 318 -11.36 2.45 -2.78
N ILE A 319 -10.19 2.78 -2.22
CA ILE A 319 -8.98 3.14 -2.97
C ILE A 319 -8.53 1.98 -3.85
N LEU A 320 -8.44 0.77 -3.29
CA LEU A 320 -8.01 -0.43 -4.00
C LEU A 320 -8.98 -0.80 -5.13
N SER A 321 -10.28 -0.69 -4.88
CA SER A 321 -11.33 -0.93 -5.86
C SER A 321 -11.21 0.08 -7.02
N LEU A 322 -11.22 1.39 -6.73
CA LEU A 322 -11.12 2.44 -7.75
C LEU A 322 -9.85 2.35 -8.59
N ARG A 323 -8.69 2.06 -7.97
CA ARG A 323 -7.42 1.87 -8.67
C ARG A 323 -7.47 0.73 -9.69
N THR A 324 -8.21 -0.33 -9.38
CA THR A 324 -8.16 -1.60 -10.10
C THR A 324 -9.28 -1.74 -11.13
N THR A 325 -10.48 -1.23 -10.83
CA THR A 325 -11.67 -1.43 -11.69
C THR A 325 -12.05 -0.21 -12.51
N GLU A 326 -11.81 1.01 -12.00
CA GLU A 326 -12.26 2.26 -12.63
C GLU A 326 -11.05 3.04 -13.20
N LEU A 327 -10.49 2.53 -14.30
CA LEU A 327 -9.26 3.06 -14.90
C LEU A 327 -9.45 4.42 -15.58
N ASP A 328 -10.65 4.68 -16.12
CA ASP A 328 -10.96 5.91 -16.86
C ASP A 328 -11.41 7.07 -15.96
N LEU A 329 -11.67 6.82 -14.68
CA LEU A 329 -12.01 7.85 -13.69
C LEU A 329 -10.73 8.49 -13.16
N GLY A 330 -10.11 9.33 -14.01
CA GLY A 330 -8.77 9.89 -13.81
C GLY A 330 -8.66 10.96 -12.71
N LEU A 331 -9.78 11.59 -12.31
CA LEU A 331 -9.83 12.60 -11.26
C LEU A 331 -10.68 12.13 -10.07
N TRP A 332 -10.06 12.07 -8.89
CA TRP A 332 -10.74 11.86 -7.62
C TRP A 332 -11.04 13.20 -6.96
N ILE A 333 -12.29 13.40 -6.59
CA ILE A 333 -12.77 14.58 -5.86
C ILE A 333 -13.05 14.13 -4.44
N VAL A 334 -12.29 14.63 -3.48
CA VAL A 334 -12.44 14.26 -2.08
C VAL A 334 -13.27 15.30 -1.34
N ARG A 335 -14.23 14.80 -0.57
CA ARG A 335 -15.14 15.56 0.30
C ARG A 335 -15.18 14.92 1.67
N THR A 336 -15.64 15.67 2.65
CA THR A 336 -15.88 15.17 4.00
C THR A 336 -17.25 15.63 4.50
N ALA A 337 -17.84 14.92 5.46
CA ALA A 337 -19.11 15.27 6.08
C ALA A 337 -19.17 14.76 7.53
N GLY A 338 -20.00 15.38 8.37
CA GLY A 338 -20.17 15.01 9.78
C GLY A 338 -19.53 16.03 10.73
N ASN A 339 -19.20 15.62 11.96
CA ASN A 339 -18.80 16.54 13.02
C ASN A 339 -17.27 16.68 13.13
N PRO A 340 -16.67 17.85 12.84
CA PRO A 340 -15.21 18.04 12.96
C PRO A 340 -14.72 17.90 14.41
N GLY A 341 -15.54 18.25 15.42
CA GLY A 341 -15.18 18.07 16.82
C GLY A 341 -15.01 16.60 17.21
N ALA A 342 -15.78 15.70 16.59
CA ALA A 342 -15.64 14.26 16.81
C ALA A 342 -14.30 13.75 16.27
N VAL A 343 -13.88 14.25 15.09
CA VAL A 343 -12.57 13.90 14.51
C VAL A 343 -11.44 14.35 15.42
N LEU A 344 -11.49 15.60 15.91
CA LEU A 344 -10.45 16.14 16.80
C LEU A 344 -10.34 15.38 18.12
N ALA A 345 -11.49 15.01 18.72
CA ALA A 345 -11.49 14.23 19.95
C ALA A 345 -10.89 12.82 19.76
N ILE A 346 -11.18 12.17 18.63
CA ILE A 346 -10.63 10.86 18.30
C ILE A 346 -9.13 10.97 18.01
N ASP A 347 -8.68 12.01 17.31
CA ASP A 347 -7.27 12.27 17.08
C ASP A 347 -6.50 12.41 18.39
N ASP A 348 -7.01 13.23 19.32
CA ASP A 348 -6.40 13.43 20.63
C ASP A 348 -6.39 12.14 21.45
N PHE A 349 -7.46 11.35 21.38
CA PHE A 349 -7.53 10.03 22.03
C PHE A 349 -6.45 9.09 21.47
N ILE A 350 -6.37 8.92 20.14
CA ILE A 350 -5.37 8.06 19.49
C ILE A 350 -3.96 8.48 19.90
N LEU A 351 -3.65 9.78 19.77
CA LEU A 351 -2.31 10.28 19.99
C LEU A 351 -1.87 10.22 21.46
N SER A 352 -2.83 10.23 22.39
CA SER A 352 -2.57 10.11 23.83
C SER A 352 -2.47 8.65 24.31
N HIS A 353 -2.87 7.68 23.49
CA HIS A 353 -2.92 6.25 23.86
C HIS A 353 -2.12 5.35 22.90
N GLN A 354 -1.11 5.88 22.20
CA GLN A 354 -0.30 5.11 21.23
C GLN A 354 0.52 3.96 21.85
N ASP A 355 0.69 3.95 23.17
CA ASP A 355 1.33 2.84 23.87
C ASP A 355 0.43 1.60 23.93
N ASP A 356 -0.90 1.78 23.89
CA ASP A 356 -1.86 0.69 23.76
C ASP A 356 -1.73 0.03 22.38
N TRP A 357 -1.63 -1.30 22.35
CA TRP A 357 -1.36 -2.04 21.12
C TRP A 357 -2.48 -1.88 20.09
N PHE A 358 -3.75 -1.85 20.51
CA PHE A 358 -4.87 -1.79 19.59
C PHE A 358 -4.97 -0.39 18.97
N VAL A 359 -4.86 0.65 19.81
CA VAL A 359 -4.82 2.05 19.33
C VAL A 359 -3.63 2.26 18.37
N ARG A 360 -2.45 1.71 18.70
CA ARG A 360 -1.27 1.76 17.82
C ARG A 360 -1.49 1.07 16.48
N GLU A 361 -2.15 -0.09 16.46
CA GLU A 361 -2.47 -0.80 15.22
C GLU A 361 -3.50 -0.05 14.37
N VAL A 362 -4.49 0.60 15.00
CA VAL A 362 -5.44 1.47 14.29
C VAL A 362 -4.71 2.64 13.64
N LEU A 363 -3.82 3.31 14.37
CA LEU A 363 -2.97 4.36 13.80
C LEU A 363 -2.11 3.82 12.64
N GLY A 364 -1.58 2.60 12.77
CA GLY A 364 -0.85 1.92 11.69
C GLY A 364 -1.71 1.65 10.45
N MET A 365 -2.94 1.20 10.63
CA MET A 365 -3.90 0.99 9.53
C MET A 365 -4.21 2.31 8.82
N MET A 366 -4.48 3.37 9.58
CA MET A 366 -4.71 4.71 9.03
C MET A 366 -3.49 5.19 8.25
N ARG A 367 -2.28 5.10 8.82
CA ARG A 367 -1.04 5.53 8.16
C ARG A 367 -0.85 4.85 6.81
N ARG A 368 -1.01 3.52 6.75
CA ARG A 368 -0.85 2.75 5.51
C ARG A 368 -1.95 3.06 4.48
N ALA A 369 -3.21 3.18 4.90
CA ALA A 369 -4.32 3.51 4.01
C ALA A 369 -4.15 4.91 3.39
N PHE A 370 -3.80 5.91 4.20
CA PHE A 370 -3.57 7.27 3.72
C PHE A 370 -2.33 7.36 2.82
N ALA A 371 -1.25 6.63 3.12
CA ALA A 371 -0.05 6.61 2.27
C ALA A 371 -0.31 6.08 0.84
N ARG A 372 -1.37 5.30 0.61
CA ARG A 372 -1.78 4.90 -0.74
C ARG A 372 -2.30 6.09 -1.55
N ILE A 373 -2.88 7.10 -0.92
CA ILE A 373 -3.45 8.24 -1.64
C ILE A 373 -2.35 8.92 -2.47
N ASP A 374 -1.19 9.19 -1.87
CA ASP A 374 -0.11 9.96 -2.49
C ASP A 374 0.50 9.26 -3.72
N VAL A 375 0.62 7.92 -3.67
CA VAL A 375 1.16 7.09 -4.77
C VAL A 375 0.10 6.60 -5.77
N SER A 376 -1.15 7.05 -5.63
CA SER A 376 -2.23 6.75 -6.59
C SER A 376 -2.00 7.50 -7.91
N SER A 377 -2.11 6.78 -9.03
CA SER A 377 -1.98 7.33 -10.37
C SER A 377 -3.32 7.93 -10.83
N ARG A 378 -3.77 8.93 -10.08
CA ARG A 378 -5.02 9.68 -10.24
C ARG A 378 -4.75 11.10 -9.79
N SER A 379 -5.31 12.07 -10.49
CA SER A 379 -5.42 13.42 -9.98
C SER A 379 -6.34 13.43 -8.77
N ILE A 380 -6.06 14.27 -7.78
CA ILE A 380 -6.84 14.38 -6.56
C ILE A 380 -7.12 15.85 -6.27
N TYR A 381 -8.40 16.22 -6.22
CA TYR A 381 -8.84 17.53 -5.74
C TYR A 381 -9.63 17.38 -4.44
N ALA A 382 -9.41 18.27 -3.48
CA ALA A 382 -10.26 18.38 -2.29
C ALA A 382 -11.20 19.57 -2.40
N MET A 383 -12.48 19.36 -2.09
CA MET A 383 -13.52 20.38 -2.12
C MET A 383 -14.03 20.62 -0.70
N ILE A 384 -13.58 21.71 -0.08
CA ILE A 384 -13.94 22.10 1.28
C ILE A 384 -15.16 23.02 1.20
N GLU A 385 -16.34 22.41 1.26
CA GLU A 385 -17.63 23.08 1.13
C GLU A 385 -18.29 23.32 2.50
N PRO A 386 -19.32 24.17 2.58
CA PRO A 386 -20.10 24.31 3.80
C PRO A 386 -20.71 22.98 4.24
N GLY A 387 -20.61 22.67 5.53
CA GLY A 387 -21.03 21.38 6.10
C GLY A 387 -19.99 20.25 5.99
N SER A 388 -18.84 20.50 5.34
CA SER A 388 -17.71 19.57 5.38
C SER A 388 -17.00 19.58 6.74
N CYS A 389 -16.17 18.57 6.99
CA CYS A 389 -15.46 18.38 8.26
C CYS A 389 -13.97 18.04 8.04
N PHE A 390 -13.28 18.84 7.22
CA PHE A 390 -11.83 18.76 7.03
C PHE A 390 -11.07 19.21 8.28
N ALA A 391 -11.08 18.34 9.30
CA ALA A 391 -10.43 18.54 10.59
C ALA A 391 -9.51 17.37 10.90
N GLY A 392 -8.33 17.64 11.49
CA GLY A 392 -7.42 16.63 11.98
C GLY A 392 -7.10 15.54 10.96
N THR A 393 -7.34 14.27 11.29
CA THR A 393 -7.20 13.12 10.38
C THR A 393 -7.86 13.37 9.02
N LEU A 394 -9.07 13.92 8.96
CA LEU A 394 -9.77 14.12 7.68
C LEU A 394 -9.20 15.28 6.86
N LEU A 395 -8.47 16.21 7.49
CA LEU A 395 -7.73 17.25 6.78
C LEU A 395 -6.55 16.67 5.99
N GLU A 396 -6.00 15.51 6.37
CA GLU A 396 -4.96 14.83 5.58
C GLU A 396 -5.40 14.53 4.14
N LEU A 397 -6.71 14.32 3.91
CA LEU A 397 -7.25 14.10 2.58
C LEU A 397 -7.09 15.33 1.67
N ALA A 398 -7.25 16.53 2.24
CA ALA A 398 -7.00 17.78 1.53
C ALA A 398 -5.51 18.08 1.40
N LEU A 399 -4.70 17.73 2.40
CA LEU A 399 -3.25 17.89 2.33
C LEU A 399 -2.59 16.93 1.33
N ALA A 400 -3.23 15.78 1.04
CA ALA A 400 -2.80 14.81 0.03
C ALA A 400 -3.19 15.21 -1.41
N ALA A 401 -4.12 16.14 -1.56
CA ALA A 401 -4.67 16.52 -2.85
C ALA A 401 -3.66 17.35 -3.67
N ASP A 402 -3.70 17.19 -4.99
CA ASP A 402 -2.93 18.04 -5.91
C ASP A 402 -3.41 19.49 -5.85
N ARG A 403 -4.70 19.69 -5.61
CA ARG A 403 -5.32 21.00 -5.37
C ARG A 403 -6.42 20.92 -4.33
N THR A 404 -6.56 21.98 -3.57
CA THR A 404 -7.57 22.09 -2.51
C THR A 404 -8.31 23.41 -2.67
N PHE A 405 -9.62 23.33 -2.89
CA PHE A 405 -10.49 24.49 -3.04
C PHE A 405 -11.39 24.60 -1.83
N MET A 406 -11.54 25.82 -1.31
CA MET A 406 -12.33 26.07 -0.10
C MET A 406 -13.35 27.18 -0.32
N TYR A 407 -14.61 26.90 -0.03
CA TYR A 407 -15.71 27.81 -0.30
C TYR A 407 -15.62 29.08 0.56
N GLY A 408 -15.39 30.23 -0.08
CA GLY A 408 -15.17 31.53 0.53
C GLY A 408 -16.45 32.36 0.70
N ALA A 409 -17.40 31.89 1.52
CA ALA A 409 -18.64 32.62 1.78
C ALA A 409 -18.38 34.03 2.36
N GLN A 410 -19.01 35.06 1.80
CA GLN A 410 -18.93 36.44 2.32
C GLN A 410 -19.78 36.62 3.60
N GLU A 411 -20.95 35.97 3.71
CA GLU A 411 -21.79 35.97 4.93
C GLU A 411 -22.58 34.64 5.07
N GLY A 412 -22.55 34.02 6.26
CA GLY A 412 -23.39 32.85 6.62
C GLY A 412 -23.10 31.55 5.86
N ASN A 413 -22.96 30.42 6.59
CA ASN A 413 -22.60 29.10 6.02
C ASN A 413 -21.15 29.00 5.50
N ALA A 414 -20.18 29.33 6.35
CA ALA A 414 -18.75 29.26 6.01
C ALA A 414 -18.19 27.84 6.11
N ALA A 415 -17.44 27.43 5.09
CA ALA A 415 -16.57 26.26 5.17
C ALA A 415 -15.38 26.56 6.11
N ALA A 416 -14.85 25.52 6.75
CA ALA A 416 -13.72 25.67 7.66
C ALA A 416 -12.80 24.44 7.65
N VAL A 417 -11.53 24.68 7.99
CA VAL A 417 -10.57 23.60 8.30
C VAL A 417 -10.07 23.73 9.73
N THR A 418 -9.62 22.62 10.31
CA THR A 418 -9.04 22.64 11.65
C THR A 418 -7.88 21.66 11.74
N LEU A 419 -6.69 22.17 12.04
CA LEU A 419 -5.51 21.34 12.26
C LEU A 419 -5.62 20.62 13.61
N SER A 420 -5.15 19.38 13.67
CA SER A 420 -4.88 18.66 14.93
C SER A 420 -3.41 18.26 15.00
N ARG A 421 -3.00 17.66 16.12
CA ARG A 421 -1.65 17.07 16.24
C ARG A 421 -1.40 15.96 15.21
N MET A 422 -2.45 15.34 14.66
CA MET A 422 -2.34 14.26 13.67
C MET A 422 -1.63 14.74 12.39
N ASN A 423 -1.82 16.01 12.00
CA ASN A 423 -1.29 16.59 10.76
C ASN A 423 0.23 16.81 10.76
N PHE A 424 0.89 16.56 11.90
CA PHE A 424 2.30 16.89 12.12
C PHE A 424 3.16 15.64 12.38
N GLY A 425 2.84 14.51 11.73
CA GLY A 425 3.75 13.36 11.60
C GLY A 425 3.19 12.01 12.03
N ALA A 426 1.92 11.92 12.42
CA ALA A 426 1.32 10.64 12.82
C ALA A 426 0.94 9.75 11.62
N LEU A 427 0.60 10.38 10.49
CA LEU A 427 0.20 9.73 9.23
C LEU A 427 1.15 10.13 8.08
N PRO A 428 2.47 9.85 8.20
CA PRO A 428 3.44 10.28 7.20
C PRO A 428 3.18 9.66 5.83
N MET A 429 3.58 10.39 4.79
CA MET A 429 3.71 9.86 3.44
C MET A 429 4.87 8.86 3.36
N VAL A 430 5.01 8.17 2.22
CA VAL A 430 6.11 7.21 2.01
C VAL A 430 7.52 7.86 1.99
N ASN A 431 7.62 9.19 1.91
CA ASN A 431 8.87 9.94 2.08
C ASN A 431 9.20 10.27 3.54
N HIS A 432 8.43 9.73 4.49
CA HIS A 432 8.56 9.89 5.95
C HIS A 432 8.23 11.30 6.48
N LEU A 433 7.72 12.19 5.63
CA LEU A 433 7.24 13.51 6.02
C LEU A 433 5.74 13.48 6.33
N SER A 434 5.29 14.37 7.22
CA SER A 434 3.86 14.73 7.24
C SER A 434 3.50 15.49 5.96
N ARG A 435 2.23 15.45 5.56
CA ARG A 435 1.79 16.19 4.35
C ARG A 435 1.94 17.70 4.51
N VAL A 436 1.80 18.22 5.73
CA VAL A 436 2.12 19.63 6.05
C VAL A 436 3.60 19.92 5.78
N ALA A 437 4.51 19.09 6.31
CA ALA A 437 5.95 19.29 6.09
C ALA A 437 6.33 19.17 4.61
N ALA A 438 5.79 18.18 3.90
CA ALA A 438 6.02 18.00 2.47
C ALA A 438 5.52 19.20 1.64
N ARG A 439 4.32 19.70 1.95
CA ARG A 439 3.70 20.84 1.25
C ARG A 439 4.53 22.13 1.33
N PHE A 440 5.19 22.35 2.46
CA PHE A 440 6.01 23.54 2.69
C PHE A 440 7.51 23.27 2.62
N TYR A 441 7.92 22.16 1.98
CA TYR A 441 9.34 21.82 1.79
C TYR A 441 10.17 21.84 3.08
N GLU A 442 9.57 21.36 4.17
CA GLU A 442 10.18 21.32 5.51
C GLU A 442 10.59 22.69 6.06
N ASP A 443 9.98 23.78 5.58
CA ASP A 443 10.14 25.11 6.17
C ASP A 443 9.65 25.08 7.63
N VAL A 444 10.62 25.02 8.54
CA VAL A 444 10.39 24.91 9.99
C VAL A 444 9.57 26.09 10.51
N GLN A 445 9.76 27.30 9.98
CA GLN A 445 9.03 28.48 10.45
C GLN A 445 7.55 28.37 10.08
N GLN A 446 7.28 27.98 8.83
CA GLN A 446 5.90 27.79 8.35
C GLN A 446 5.21 26.63 9.07
N VAL A 447 5.90 25.50 9.26
CA VAL A 447 5.37 24.32 9.96
C VAL A 447 5.05 24.65 11.42
N GLU A 448 5.92 25.35 12.14
CA GLU A 448 5.67 25.73 13.54
C GLU A 448 4.60 26.82 13.67
N MET A 449 4.48 27.74 12.71
CA MET A 449 3.36 28.68 12.64
C MET A 449 2.02 27.94 12.53
N LEU A 450 1.93 26.94 11.64
CA LEU A 450 0.75 26.10 11.51
C LEU A 450 0.48 25.25 12.74
N ARG A 451 1.53 24.76 13.43
CA ARG A 451 1.39 24.08 14.72
C ARG A 451 0.75 24.99 15.76
N GLY A 452 1.08 26.27 15.76
CA GLY A 452 0.43 27.29 16.60
C GLY A 452 -1.06 27.52 16.31
N LYS A 453 -1.57 27.02 15.18
CA LYS A 453 -2.99 27.11 14.77
C LYS A 453 -3.79 25.83 15.04
N ILE A 454 -3.22 24.83 15.72
CA ILE A 454 -3.95 23.61 16.12
C ILE A 454 -5.24 23.98 16.88
N ALA A 455 -6.31 23.24 16.60
CA ALA A 455 -7.67 23.41 17.13
C ALA A 455 -8.37 24.74 16.76
N GLN A 456 -7.73 25.64 16.02
CA GLN A 456 -8.38 26.84 15.51
C GLN A 456 -9.23 26.52 14.28
N LYS A 457 -10.47 27.02 14.28
CA LYS A 457 -11.35 26.93 13.11
C LYS A 457 -10.96 28.03 12.13
N LEU A 458 -10.24 27.66 11.07
CA LEU A 458 -9.76 28.60 10.07
C LEU A 458 -10.83 28.80 8.99
N SER A 459 -11.17 30.06 8.74
CA SER A 459 -11.99 30.49 7.60
C SER A 459 -11.26 30.24 6.27
N ALA A 460 -11.97 30.39 5.15
CA ALA A 460 -11.38 30.23 3.83
C ALA A 460 -10.22 31.21 3.57
N HIS A 461 -10.37 32.46 4.03
CA HIS A 461 -9.31 33.48 3.93
C HIS A 461 -8.08 33.11 4.78
N GLU A 462 -8.28 32.77 6.05
CA GLU A 462 -7.18 32.38 6.94
C GLU A 462 -6.48 31.10 6.49
N ALA A 463 -7.23 30.13 5.95
CA ALA A 463 -6.66 28.89 5.41
C ALA A 463 -5.83 29.16 4.14
N LEU A 464 -6.28 30.08 3.28
CA LEU A 464 -5.52 30.50 2.09
C LEU A 464 -4.25 31.25 2.48
N GLU A 465 -4.34 32.20 3.41
CA GLU A 465 -3.19 32.95 3.94
C GLU A 465 -2.16 32.02 4.61
N ALA A 466 -2.65 31.03 5.35
CA ALA A 466 -1.81 30.00 5.96
C ALA A 466 -1.23 28.98 4.94
N GLY A 467 -1.65 29.06 3.67
CA GLY A 467 -1.23 28.18 2.59
C GLY A 467 -1.81 26.77 2.66
N LEU A 468 -2.82 26.51 3.50
CA LEU A 468 -3.43 25.19 3.68
C LEU A 468 -4.32 24.78 2.51
N VAL A 469 -4.80 25.76 1.73
CA VAL A 469 -5.63 25.54 0.54
C VAL A 469 -4.98 26.18 -0.68
N THR A 470 -5.34 25.72 -1.88
CA THR A 470 -4.84 26.25 -3.15
C THR A 470 -5.57 27.53 -3.54
N ALA A 471 -6.88 27.58 -3.35
CA ALA A 471 -7.72 28.72 -3.66
C ALA A 471 -8.95 28.76 -2.74
N ALA A 472 -9.49 29.96 -2.55
CA ALA A 472 -10.71 30.21 -1.78
C ALA A 472 -11.73 31.04 -2.59
N PRO A 473 -12.36 30.46 -3.63
CA PRO A 473 -13.32 31.19 -4.48
C PRO A 473 -14.55 31.58 -3.66
N ASP A 474 -15.11 32.76 -3.93
CA ASP A 474 -16.34 33.19 -3.29
C ASP A 474 -17.57 32.48 -3.87
N ASP A 475 -18.76 32.82 -3.39
CA ASP A 475 -20.01 32.21 -3.80
C ASP A 475 -20.38 32.47 -5.27
N LEU A 476 -19.90 33.58 -5.84
CA LEU A 476 -20.13 33.94 -7.24
C LEU A 476 -19.20 33.15 -8.17
N ASP A 477 -17.94 32.97 -7.78
CA ASP A 477 -16.92 32.35 -8.63
C ASP A 477 -16.85 30.82 -8.46
N TRP A 478 -17.29 30.27 -7.32
CA TRP A 478 -17.14 28.83 -6.99
C TRP A 478 -17.65 27.90 -8.10
N GLY A 479 -18.86 28.13 -8.60
CA GLY A 479 -19.49 27.23 -9.58
C GLY A 479 -18.67 27.10 -10.86
N ASP A 480 -18.18 28.21 -11.39
CA ASP A 480 -17.41 28.25 -12.63
C ASP A 480 -15.96 27.83 -12.43
N GLU A 481 -15.29 28.27 -11.35
CA GLU A 481 -13.91 27.88 -11.09
C GLU A 481 -13.75 26.38 -10.85
N ILE A 482 -14.63 25.77 -10.04
CA ILE A 482 -14.57 24.32 -9.79
C ILE A 482 -14.85 23.55 -11.06
N ARG A 483 -15.87 23.94 -11.82
CA ARG A 483 -16.22 23.30 -13.09
C ARG A 483 -15.05 23.38 -14.08
N GLN A 484 -14.47 24.57 -14.26
CA GLN A 484 -13.32 24.77 -15.12
C GLN A 484 -12.11 23.97 -14.66
N ALA A 485 -11.82 23.92 -13.36
CA ALA A 485 -10.72 23.15 -12.81
C ALA A 485 -10.88 21.64 -13.07
N VAL A 486 -12.09 21.11 -12.95
CA VAL A 486 -12.43 19.71 -13.22
C VAL A 486 -12.35 19.40 -14.71
N GLU A 487 -13.05 20.16 -15.56
CA GLU A 487 -13.06 19.99 -17.02
C GLU A 487 -11.64 20.09 -17.60
N SER A 488 -10.86 21.08 -17.16
CA SER A 488 -9.49 21.26 -17.62
C SER A 488 -8.61 20.10 -17.20
N ARG A 489 -8.76 19.58 -15.97
CA ARG A 489 -7.95 18.44 -15.50
C ARG A 489 -8.28 17.18 -16.27
N THR A 490 -9.56 16.91 -16.49
CA THR A 490 -10.00 15.70 -17.19
C THR A 490 -9.76 15.77 -18.69
N ALA A 491 -9.48 16.95 -19.26
CA ALA A 491 -9.10 17.11 -20.67
C ALA A 491 -7.61 16.84 -20.97
N LEU A 492 -6.74 16.79 -19.96
CA LEU A 492 -5.29 16.59 -20.13
C LEU A 492 -4.94 15.10 -20.32
N SER A 493 -3.77 14.84 -20.91
CA SER A 493 -3.25 13.47 -21.05
C SER A 493 -3.03 12.82 -19.67
N PRO A 494 -3.62 11.65 -19.38
CA PRO A 494 -3.47 10.97 -18.10
C PRO A 494 -2.03 10.52 -17.82
N ASP A 495 -1.25 10.23 -18.87
CA ASP A 495 0.16 9.88 -18.76
C ASP A 495 0.98 11.07 -18.23
N ALA A 496 0.77 12.24 -18.83
CA ALA A 496 1.43 13.47 -18.44
C ALA A 496 1.03 13.92 -17.03
N LEU A 497 -0.25 13.78 -16.67
CA LEU A 497 -0.75 14.08 -15.33
C LEU A 497 -0.12 13.17 -14.28
N THR A 498 -0.09 11.86 -14.52
CA THR A 498 0.51 10.90 -13.58
C THR A 498 2.00 11.19 -13.38
N GLY A 499 2.73 11.51 -14.46
CA GLY A 499 4.13 11.91 -14.38
C GLY A 499 4.33 13.21 -13.61
N LEU A 500 3.51 14.23 -13.85
CA LEU A 500 3.53 15.51 -13.15
C LEU A 500 3.30 15.31 -11.64
N GLU A 501 2.24 14.59 -11.28
CA GLU A 501 1.83 14.36 -9.88
C GLU A 501 2.91 13.58 -9.11
N ALA A 502 3.49 12.55 -9.72
CA ALA A 502 4.59 11.80 -9.11
C ALA A 502 5.85 12.64 -8.87
N ASN A 503 6.04 13.76 -9.58
CA ASN A 503 7.15 14.68 -9.32
C ASN A 503 6.78 15.80 -8.33
N LEU A 504 5.54 16.30 -8.37
CA LEU A 504 5.13 17.41 -7.50
C LEU A 504 4.79 16.97 -6.08
N ARG A 505 4.21 15.78 -5.90
CA ARG A 505 3.86 15.26 -4.57
C ARG A 505 5.09 14.85 -3.75
N PHE A 506 6.11 14.33 -4.41
CA PHE A 506 7.32 13.82 -3.78
C PHE A 506 8.43 14.86 -3.94
N GLY A 507 8.69 15.62 -2.86
CA GLY A 507 9.62 16.75 -2.83
C GLY A 507 11.09 16.38 -3.04
N VAL A 508 11.99 17.07 -2.36
CA VAL A 508 13.43 17.05 -2.71
C VAL A 508 14.15 15.77 -2.27
N HIS A 509 13.67 15.12 -1.21
CA HIS A 509 14.34 13.98 -0.59
C HIS A 509 13.67 12.64 -0.93
N GLU A 510 14.49 11.61 -1.04
CA GLU A 510 14.11 10.26 -1.44
C GLU A 510 14.40 9.26 -0.30
N THR A 511 13.42 8.42 0.00
CA THR A 511 13.50 7.29 0.93
C THR A 511 13.61 5.97 0.16
N LEU A 512 13.70 4.85 0.88
CA LEU A 512 13.63 3.52 0.28
C LEU A 512 12.30 3.37 -0.50
N GLU A 513 11.19 3.77 0.09
CA GLU A 513 9.86 3.60 -0.47
C GLU A 513 9.62 4.53 -1.67
N THR A 514 10.04 5.80 -1.61
CA THR A 514 9.93 6.69 -2.78
C THR A 514 10.82 6.21 -3.93
N ARG A 515 11.99 5.63 -3.65
CA ARG A 515 12.84 5.00 -4.69
C ARG A 515 12.19 3.75 -5.29
N ILE A 516 11.40 3.01 -4.53
CA ILE A 516 10.56 1.91 -5.05
C ILE A 516 9.51 2.46 -6.02
N PHE A 517 8.72 3.46 -5.61
CA PHE A 517 7.61 3.99 -6.42
C PHE A 517 8.03 4.94 -7.54
N GLY A 518 9.19 5.58 -7.40
CA GLY A 518 9.81 6.49 -8.36
C GLY A 518 10.83 5.76 -9.21
N ARG A 519 12.12 5.82 -8.83
CA ARG A 519 13.23 5.28 -9.62
C ARG A 519 12.98 3.87 -10.15
N LEU A 520 12.65 2.91 -9.29
CA LEU A 520 12.49 1.52 -9.72
C LEU A 520 11.23 1.34 -10.56
N SER A 521 10.08 1.77 -10.07
CA SER A 521 8.80 1.55 -10.76
C SER A 521 8.70 2.32 -12.07
N ALA A 522 9.21 3.55 -12.18
CA ALA A 522 9.18 4.32 -13.42
C ALA A 522 10.01 3.65 -14.53
N TRP A 523 11.23 3.17 -14.20
CA TRP A 523 12.04 2.39 -15.14
C TRP A 523 11.36 1.07 -15.52
N GLN A 524 10.77 0.38 -14.55
CA GLN A 524 10.01 -0.84 -14.81
C GLN A 524 8.80 -0.58 -15.73
N ASN A 525 8.08 0.52 -15.52
CA ASN A 525 6.92 0.88 -16.33
C ASN A 525 7.32 1.18 -17.79
N TRP A 526 8.43 1.89 -17.98
CA TRP A 526 8.99 2.13 -19.31
C TRP A 526 9.40 0.82 -20.00
N ILE A 527 9.97 -0.15 -19.26
CA ILE A 527 10.26 -1.48 -19.80
C ILE A 527 8.96 -2.22 -20.16
N PHE A 528 7.93 -2.15 -19.31
CA PHE A 528 6.67 -2.88 -19.48
C PHE A 528 5.81 -2.47 -20.68
N ILE A 529 6.12 -1.35 -21.35
CA ILE A 529 5.45 -0.95 -22.60
C ILE A 529 6.27 -1.24 -23.85
N ARG A 530 7.51 -1.74 -23.71
CA ARG A 530 8.44 -1.92 -24.83
C ARG A 530 8.45 -3.35 -25.38
N PRO A 531 8.68 -3.51 -26.70
CA PRO A 531 8.57 -4.80 -27.37
C PRO A 531 9.56 -5.86 -26.88
N ASN A 532 10.75 -5.46 -26.41
CA ASN A 532 11.73 -6.40 -25.85
C ASN A 532 11.17 -7.23 -24.69
N ALA A 533 10.30 -6.65 -23.85
CA ALA A 533 9.67 -7.34 -22.74
C ALA A 533 8.33 -7.97 -23.14
N VAL A 534 7.41 -7.18 -23.73
CA VAL A 534 5.98 -7.55 -23.90
C VAL A 534 5.54 -7.81 -25.34
N GLY A 535 6.42 -7.61 -26.33
CA GLY A 535 6.13 -7.89 -27.75
C GLY A 535 5.91 -9.39 -28.01
N GLU A 536 5.37 -9.74 -29.18
CA GLU A 536 5.07 -11.14 -29.54
C GLU A 536 6.29 -12.07 -29.41
N ASN A 537 7.48 -11.57 -29.78
CA ASN A 537 8.75 -12.27 -29.62
C ASN A 537 9.59 -11.74 -28.43
N GLY A 538 8.95 -10.98 -27.54
CA GLY A 538 9.57 -10.42 -26.34
C GLY A 538 9.71 -11.47 -25.24
N ALA A 539 10.60 -11.20 -24.28
CA ALA A 539 11.06 -12.18 -23.29
C ALA A 539 9.92 -12.83 -22.49
N LEU A 540 8.90 -12.06 -22.07
CA LEU A 540 7.77 -12.60 -21.29
C LEU A 540 6.92 -13.60 -22.08
N LYS A 541 6.69 -13.36 -23.38
CA LYS A 541 5.80 -14.19 -24.21
C LYS A 541 6.45 -15.47 -24.72
N VAL A 542 7.77 -15.45 -24.94
CA VAL A 542 8.50 -16.63 -25.41
C VAL A 542 8.98 -17.53 -24.28
N TYR A 543 8.88 -17.09 -23.01
CA TYR A 543 9.28 -17.88 -21.85
C TYR A 543 8.64 -19.27 -21.84
N GLY A 544 9.48 -20.31 -21.73
CA GLY A 544 9.05 -21.70 -21.68
C GLY A 544 8.57 -22.29 -23.02
N THR A 545 8.55 -21.52 -24.11
CA THR A 545 8.16 -22.03 -25.45
C THR A 545 9.32 -22.67 -26.21
N GLY A 546 10.56 -22.39 -25.81
CA GLY A 546 11.78 -22.78 -26.52
C GLY A 546 12.15 -21.86 -27.70
N ALA A 547 11.29 -20.90 -28.04
CA ALA A 547 11.59 -19.90 -29.07
C ALA A 547 12.63 -18.88 -28.59
N PRO A 548 13.53 -18.39 -29.47
CA PRO A 548 14.49 -17.36 -29.10
C PRO A 548 13.80 -16.01 -28.90
N VAL A 549 14.25 -15.25 -27.89
CA VAL A 549 13.85 -13.87 -27.69
C VAL A 549 14.44 -13.00 -28.81
N LYS A 550 13.64 -12.06 -29.34
CA LYS A 550 14.12 -11.06 -30.32
C LYS A 550 14.16 -9.70 -29.66
N PHE A 551 15.38 -9.21 -29.41
CA PHE A 551 15.60 -7.87 -28.89
C PHE A 551 15.92 -6.89 -30.01
N ASP A 552 15.37 -5.69 -29.87
CA ASP A 552 16.00 -4.48 -30.37
C ASP A 552 17.20 -4.16 -29.49
N TRP A 553 18.37 -4.01 -30.13
CA TRP A 553 19.67 -3.83 -29.46
C TRP A 553 20.02 -2.37 -29.21
N GLU A 554 19.24 -1.42 -29.75
CA GLU A 554 19.48 0.00 -29.54
C GLU A 554 19.27 0.39 -28.06
N ARG A 555 20.23 1.17 -27.53
CA ARG A 555 20.19 1.74 -26.17
C ARG A 555 19.54 3.13 -26.25
N ILE A 556 18.83 3.53 -25.18
CA ILE A 556 18.07 4.79 -25.08
C ILE A 556 18.58 5.62 -23.91
#